data_AF-A0A7C3ISC0-F1
#
_entry.id   AF-A0A7C3ISC0-F1
#
_cell.length_a   1.000
_cell.length_b   1.000
_cell.length_c   1.000
_cell.angle_alpha   90.00
_cell.angle_beta   90.00
_cell.angle_gamma   90.00
#
_symmetry.space_group_name_H-M   'P 1'
#
loop_
_entity.id
_entity.type
_entity.pdbx_description
1 polymer ?
#
loop_
_entity_poly.entity_id
_entity_poly.type
_entity_poly.pdbx_seq_one_letter_code
_entity_poly.pdbx_strand_id
1 'polypeptide(L)'
;METHATSAAASGVRWDLSELYAGPDDPRLEQDFARARQRAEEFRNQYRGHVADLKGPDLFQAVRELEEILELAGRFTAYASLLHAAQVDVPRHGALLARAQEEASFVRQALLFFELEWLALSDSAAAERLDDPALQRYRHFLESLRRYRPHVLSEPEERILEEKANTGGRAFARLFDEVLSRLTFRLEYGGETRVIEP
;
A
#
# COMPACT_ATOMS: atom_id res chain seq x y z
N MET A 1 38.01 20.65 31.61
CA MET A 1 37.90 19.87 30.36
C MET A 1 36.46 19.97 29.92
N GLU A 2 36.13 21.03 29.19
CA GLU A 2 34.76 21.36 28.78
C GLU A 2 34.34 20.48 27.60
N THR A 3 33.28 19.71 27.80
CA THR A 3 32.64 18.88 26.78
C THR A 3 31.86 19.80 25.85
N HIS A 4 32.43 20.16 24.71
CA HIS A 4 31.67 20.73 23.62
C HIS A 4 30.71 19.67 23.08
N ALA A 5 29.44 19.77 23.48
CA ALA A 5 28.36 19.08 22.82
C ALA A 5 28.25 19.64 21.39
N THR A 6 28.72 18.87 20.42
CA THR A 6 28.51 19.14 18.99
C THR A 6 27.00 19.12 18.74
N SER A 7 26.37 20.29 18.77
CA SER A 7 25.00 20.45 18.29
C SER A 7 25.00 20.07 16.82
N ALA A 8 24.44 18.91 16.48
CA ALA A 8 24.29 18.48 15.10
C ALA A 8 23.57 19.58 14.32
N ALA A 9 24.10 19.96 13.15
CA ALA A 9 23.61 21.08 12.33
C ALA A 9 22.13 20.96 11.88
N ALA A 10 21.49 19.82 12.14
CA ALA A 10 20.09 19.54 11.82
C ALA A 10 19.15 19.55 13.05
N SER A 11 19.64 19.87 14.26
CA SER A 11 18.77 20.01 15.44
C SER A 11 17.74 21.12 15.20
N GLY A 12 16.48 20.72 15.03
CA GLY A 12 15.34 21.62 14.82
C GLY A 12 14.86 21.74 13.37
N VAL A 13 15.60 21.22 12.38
CA VAL A 13 15.09 21.16 11.00
C VAL A 13 14.04 20.05 10.93
N ARG A 14 12.83 20.39 10.48
CA ARG A 14 11.70 19.48 10.31
C ARG A 14 11.10 19.72 8.94
N TRP A 15 10.47 18.67 8.40
CA TRP A 15 9.68 18.75 7.19
C TRP A 15 8.49 19.66 7.46
N ASP A 16 8.22 20.61 6.56
CA ASP A 16 6.97 21.35 6.61
C ASP A 16 5.87 20.50 5.96
N LEU A 17 4.98 19.96 6.80
CA LEU A 17 3.86 19.13 6.37
C LEU A 17 2.53 19.89 6.35
N SER A 18 2.55 21.20 6.64
CA SER A 18 1.34 22.02 6.79
C SER A 18 0.56 22.17 5.48
N GLU A 19 1.24 22.05 4.34
CA GLU A 19 0.61 22.02 3.02
C GLU A 19 -0.32 20.79 2.82
N LEU A 20 -0.02 19.67 3.51
CA LEU A 20 -0.85 18.47 3.48
C LEU A 20 -1.97 18.58 4.53
N TYR A 21 -1.58 18.69 5.80
CA TYR A 21 -2.50 18.82 6.94
C TYR A 21 -1.88 19.72 8.00
N ALA A 22 -2.70 20.54 8.67
CA ALA A 22 -2.24 21.50 9.66
C ALA A 22 -1.64 20.83 10.91
N GLY A 23 -1.97 19.56 11.15
CA GLY A 23 -1.50 18.78 12.27
C GLY A 23 -2.18 17.40 12.34
N PRO A 24 -1.78 16.55 13.29
CA PRO A 24 -2.38 15.22 13.49
C PRO A 24 -3.87 15.27 13.85
N ASP A 25 -4.35 16.42 14.35
CA ASP A 25 -5.75 16.65 14.74
C ASP A 25 -6.52 17.47 13.68
N ASP A 26 -5.97 17.64 12.47
CA ASP A 26 -6.65 18.36 11.40
C ASP A 26 -7.94 17.61 11.02
N PRO A 27 -9.13 18.23 11.13
CA PRO A 27 -10.40 17.57 10.81
C PRO A 27 -10.49 17.12 9.34
N ARG A 28 -9.65 17.67 8.45
CA ARG A 28 -9.54 17.21 7.06
C ARG A 28 -9.07 15.77 6.96
N LEU A 29 -8.29 15.24 7.92
CA LEU A 29 -7.87 13.84 7.91
C LEU A 29 -9.06 12.90 7.98
N GLU A 30 -9.95 13.13 8.95
CA GLU A 30 -11.17 12.33 9.11
C GLU A 30 -12.12 12.45 7.91
N GLN A 31 -12.23 13.66 7.35
CA GLN A 31 -13.03 13.90 6.14
C GLN A 31 -12.45 13.17 4.93
N ASP A 32 -11.13 13.20 4.76
CA ASP A 32 -10.45 12.54 3.64
C ASP A 32 -10.46 11.02 3.77
N PHE A 33 -10.36 10.47 4.98
CA PHE A 33 -10.57 9.04 5.25
C PHE A 33 -11.98 8.61 4.81
N ALA A 34 -13.00 9.30 5.31
CA ALA A 34 -14.40 8.99 4.98
C ALA A 34 -14.66 9.15 3.48
N ARG A 35 -14.13 10.22 2.86
CA ARG A 35 -14.27 10.48 1.43
C ARG A 35 -13.59 9.43 0.58
N ALA A 36 -12.37 9.02 0.92
CA ALA A 36 -11.65 7.99 0.18
C ALA A 36 -12.40 6.65 0.23
N ARG A 37 -12.89 6.27 1.40
CA ARG A 37 -13.71 5.07 1.60
C ARG A 37 -14.98 5.13 0.75
N GLN A 38 -15.76 6.19 0.87
CA GLN A 38 -17.00 6.38 0.11
C GLN A 38 -16.75 6.30 -1.40
N ARG A 39 -15.79 7.07 -1.92
CA ARG A 39 -15.50 7.07 -3.36
C ARG A 39 -15.01 5.72 -3.87
N ALA A 40 -14.22 4.99 -3.08
CA ALA A 40 -13.77 3.66 -3.45
C ALA A 40 -14.94 2.66 -3.54
N GLU A 41 -15.93 2.77 -2.65
CA GLU A 41 -17.15 1.96 -2.71
C GLU A 41 -18.04 2.34 -3.89
N GLU A 42 -18.24 3.63 -4.15
CA GLU A 42 -18.99 4.15 -5.30
C GLU A 42 -18.36 3.67 -6.61
N PHE A 43 -17.05 3.84 -6.76
CA PHE A 43 -16.27 3.35 -7.90
C PHE A 43 -16.46 1.84 -8.11
N ARG A 44 -16.35 1.07 -7.02
CA ARG A 44 -16.58 -0.38 -7.07
C ARG A 44 -17.99 -0.72 -7.52
N ASN A 45 -19.00 -0.07 -6.97
CA ASN A 45 -20.40 -0.34 -7.31
C ASN A 45 -20.71 0.02 -8.75
N GLN A 46 -20.06 1.06 -9.29
CA GLN A 46 -20.28 1.54 -10.65
C GLN A 46 -19.58 0.68 -11.70
N TYR A 47 -18.33 0.27 -11.47
CA TYR A 47 -17.49 -0.32 -12.52
C TYR A 47 -17.28 -1.82 -12.40
N ARG A 48 -17.48 -2.43 -11.23
CA ARG A 48 -17.19 -3.86 -11.04
C ARG A 48 -18.07 -4.74 -11.92
N GLY A 49 -17.44 -5.66 -12.62
CA GLY A 49 -18.05 -6.55 -13.61
C GLY A 49 -18.29 -5.91 -14.97
N HIS A 50 -18.00 -4.62 -15.14
CA HIS A 50 -18.32 -3.84 -16.34
C HIS A 50 -17.09 -3.17 -16.95
N VAL A 51 -15.87 -3.38 -16.42
CA VAL A 51 -14.65 -2.77 -16.97
C VAL A 51 -14.44 -3.16 -18.43
N ALA A 52 -14.84 -4.39 -18.79
CA ALA A 52 -14.78 -4.88 -20.16
C ALA A 52 -15.70 -4.11 -21.12
N ASP A 53 -16.74 -3.43 -20.63
CA ASP A 53 -17.67 -2.68 -21.48
C ASP A 53 -17.23 -1.23 -21.70
N LEU A 54 -16.27 -0.74 -20.91
CA LEU A 54 -15.78 0.64 -20.99
C LEU A 54 -15.00 0.88 -22.30
N LYS A 55 -15.29 2.01 -22.94
CA LYS A 55 -14.64 2.49 -24.17
C LYS A 55 -14.06 3.89 -23.96
N GLY A 56 -13.12 4.30 -24.82
CA GLY A 56 -12.38 5.57 -24.79
C GLY A 56 -12.74 6.58 -23.70
N PRO A 57 -13.81 7.39 -23.88
CA PRO A 57 -14.21 8.40 -22.89
C PRO A 57 -14.60 7.84 -21.52
N ASP A 58 -15.36 6.74 -21.47
CA ASP A 58 -15.83 6.13 -20.22
C ASP A 58 -14.68 5.46 -19.47
N LEU A 59 -13.77 4.80 -20.20
CA LEU A 59 -12.55 4.25 -19.61
C LEU A 59 -11.62 5.37 -19.12
N PHE A 60 -11.54 6.49 -19.84
CA PHE A 60 -10.79 7.66 -19.37
C PHE A 60 -11.36 8.20 -18.05
N GLN A 61 -12.69 8.35 -17.94
CA GLN A 61 -13.31 8.82 -16.70
C GLN A 61 -13.07 7.83 -15.55
N ALA A 62 -13.19 6.52 -15.80
CA ALA A 62 -12.91 5.51 -14.78
C ALA A 62 -11.45 5.58 -14.29
N VAL A 63 -10.47 5.69 -15.20
CA VAL A 63 -9.06 5.77 -14.80
C VAL A 63 -8.74 7.09 -14.09
N ARG A 64 -9.36 8.19 -14.50
CA ARG A 64 -9.23 9.47 -13.80
C ARG A 64 -9.79 9.39 -12.39
N GLU A 65 -10.96 8.80 -12.22
CA GLU A 65 -11.56 8.63 -10.90
C GLU A 65 -10.70 7.72 -10.01
N LEU A 66 -10.17 6.64 -10.58
CA LEU A 66 -9.21 5.75 -9.92
C LEU A 66 -7.97 6.52 -9.43
N GLU A 67 -7.38 7.37 -10.29
CA GLU A 67 -6.24 8.24 -9.95
C GLU A 67 -6.59 9.16 -8.77
N GLU A 68 -7.73 9.86 -8.82
CA GLU A 68 -8.14 10.79 -7.77
C GLU A 68 -8.36 10.10 -6.41
N ILE A 69 -8.87 8.86 -6.39
CA ILE A 69 -9.06 8.08 -5.15
C ILE A 69 -7.71 7.63 -4.60
N LEU A 70 -6.82 7.11 -5.45
CA LEU A 70 -5.49 6.66 -5.04
C LEU A 70 -4.60 7.83 -4.58
N GLU A 71 -4.70 8.99 -5.22
CA GLU A 71 -4.01 10.21 -4.80
C GLU A 71 -4.45 10.64 -3.40
N LEU A 72 -5.76 10.63 -3.12
CA LEU A 72 -6.30 10.95 -1.81
C LEU A 72 -5.76 10.00 -0.72
N ALA A 73 -5.76 8.69 -1.00
CA ALA A 73 -5.23 7.68 -0.11
C ALA A 73 -3.71 7.81 0.10
N GLY A 74 -2.98 8.09 -0.98
CA GLY A 74 -1.54 8.37 -0.95
C GLY A 74 -1.22 9.59 -0.09
N ARG A 75 -2.01 10.67 -0.21
CA ARG A 75 -1.80 11.93 0.51
C ARG A 75 -1.82 11.76 2.03
N PHE A 76 -2.89 11.18 2.59
CA PHE A 76 -2.96 10.99 4.04
C PHE A 76 -1.95 9.96 4.55
N THR A 77 -1.63 8.93 3.74
CA THR A 77 -0.65 7.91 4.12
C THR A 77 0.76 8.48 4.16
N ALA A 78 1.12 9.28 3.16
CA ALA A 78 2.41 9.98 3.10
C ALA A 78 2.55 10.95 4.28
N TYR A 79 1.51 11.76 4.57
CA TYR A 79 1.51 12.65 5.73
C TYR A 79 1.76 11.90 7.04
N ALA A 80 0.97 10.86 7.32
CA ALA A 80 1.08 10.11 8.57
C ALA A 80 2.44 9.41 8.70
N SER A 81 2.97 8.91 7.59
CA SER A 81 4.29 8.26 7.53
C SER A 81 5.42 9.24 7.81
N LEU A 82 5.39 10.42 7.20
CA LEU A 82 6.37 11.49 7.44
C LEU A 82 6.28 12.05 8.85
N LEU A 83 5.07 12.23 9.37
CA LEU A 83 4.84 12.71 10.73
C LEU A 83 5.40 11.72 11.77
N HIS A 84 5.14 10.42 11.59
CA HIS A 84 5.70 9.38 12.45
C HIS A 84 7.22 9.29 12.31
N ALA A 85 7.76 9.30 11.09
CA ALA A 85 9.20 9.25 10.85
C ALA A 85 9.95 10.44 11.47
N ALA A 86 9.33 11.62 11.53
CA ALA A 86 9.91 12.80 12.16
C ALA A 86 10.01 12.68 13.69
N GLN A 87 9.07 11.96 14.33
CA GLN A 87 8.99 11.76 15.78
C GLN A 87 8.29 10.43 16.11
N VAL A 88 9.08 9.34 16.19
CA VAL A 88 8.59 7.97 16.38
C VAL A 88 8.15 7.67 17.82
N ASP A 89 8.65 8.44 18.78
CA ASP A 89 8.40 8.31 20.22
C ASP A 89 7.05 8.89 20.66
N VAL A 90 6.32 9.54 19.75
CA VAL A 90 5.00 10.12 20.00
C VAL A 90 3.90 9.11 19.64
N PRO A 91 3.18 8.49 20.61
CA PRO A 91 2.26 7.39 20.33
C PRO A 91 1.11 7.76 19.38
N ARG A 92 0.61 9.00 19.46
CA ARG A 92 -0.46 9.48 18.56
C ARG A 92 -0.05 9.51 17.09
N HIS A 93 1.23 9.71 16.75
CA HIS A 93 1.69 9.67 15.36
C HIS A 93 1.67 8.24 14.82
N GLY A 94 2.07 7.27 15.65
CA GLY A 94 1.96 5.84 15.32
C GLY A 94 0.51 5.41 15.14
N ALA A 95 -0.40 5.88 16.01
CA ALA A 95 -1.83 5.61 15.89
C ALA A 95 -2.42 6.19 14.58
N LEU A 96 -2.05 7.42 14.21
CA LEU A 96 -2.47 8.03 12.95
C LEU A 96 -1.94 7.26 11.74
N LEU A 97 -0.69 6.81 11.77
CA LEU A 97 -0.10 5.98 10.71
C LEU A 97 -0.85 4.66 10.55
N ALA A 98 -1.12 3.95 11.65
CA ALA A 98 -1.87 2.70 11.61
C ALA A 98 -3.27 2.91 11.01
N ARG A 99 -3.97 3.97 11.43
CA ARG A 99 -5.28 4.32 10.88
C ARG A 99 -5.22 4.66 9.38
N ALA A 100 -4.27 5.47 8.96
CA ALA A 100 -4.05 5.80 7.56
C ALA A 100 -3.80 4.53 6.71
N GLN A 101 -3.00 3.60 7.22
CA GLN A 101 -2.73 2.32 6.55
C GLN A 101 -3.99 1.43 6.45
N GLU A 102 -4.84 1.43 7.47
CA GLU A 102 -6.11 0.70 7.45
C GLU A 102 -7.05 1.26 6.37
N GLU A 103 -7.24 2.57 6.32
CA GLU A 103 -8.10 3.21 5.31
C GLU A 103 -7.53 3.04 3.89
N ALA A 104 -6.22 3.21 3.69
CA ALA A 104 -5.58 2.96 2.41
C ALA A 104 -5.70 1.49 1.97
N SER A 105 -5.65 0.55 2.92
CA SER A 105 -5.84 -0.87 2.64
C SER A 105 -7.27 -1.16 2.20
N PHE A 106 -8.27 -0.57 2.87
CA PHE A 106 -9.67 -0.67 2.45
C PHE A 106 -9.87 -0.14 1.03
N VAL A 107 -9.35 1.05 0.74
CA VAL A 107 -9.43 1.67 -0.60
C VAL A 107 -8.80 0.75 -1.66
N ARG A 108 -7.58 0.26 -1.43
CA ARG A 108 -6.93 -0.67 -2.36
C ARG A 108 -7.75 -1.95 -2.59
N GLN A 109 -8.30 -2.54 -1.54
CA GLN A 109 -9.14 -3.74 -1.66
C GLN A 109 -10.41 -3.47 -2.49
N ALA A 110 -11.05 -2.33 -2.27
CA ALA A 110 -12.24 -1.94 -3.00
C ALA A 110 -11.97 -1.68 -4.49
N LEU A 111 -10.77 -1.21 -4.84
CA LEU A 111 -10.37 -0.87 -6.22
C LEU A 111 -9.69 -2.03 -6.98
N LEU A 112 -9.25 -3.09 -6.29
CA LEU A 112 -8.47 -4.20 -6.87
C LEU A 112 -9.14 -4.85 -8.08
N PHE A 113 -10.47 -4.93 -8.09
CA PHE A 113 -11.22 -5.52 -9.21
C PHE A 113 -10.90 -4.85 -10.54
N PHE A 114 -10.62 -3.53 -10.56
CA PHE A 114 -10.40 -2.80 -11.80
C PHE A 114 -9.14 -3.28 -12.50
N GLU A 115 -8.05 -3.45 -11.73
CA GLU A 115 -6.80 -4.01 -12.26
C GLU A 115 -7.03 -5.44 -12.77
N LEU A 116 -7.70 -6.28 -11.99
CA LEU A 116 -7.96 -7.68 -12.37
C LEU A 116 -8.81 -7.78 -13.65
N GLU A 117 -9.89 -7.01 -13.76
CA GLU A 117 -10.76 -7.01 -14.94
C GLU A 117 -10.06 -6.41 -16.17
N TRP A 118 -9.23 -5.38 -15.99
CA TRP A 118 -8.40 -4.84 -17.07
C TRP A 118 -7.39 -5.86 -17.59
N LEU A 119 -6.78 -6.65 -16.70
CA LEU A 119 -5.84 -7.72 -17.04
C LEU A 119 -6.53 -8.93 -17.68
N ALA A 120 -7.79 -9.18 -17.34
CA ALA A 120 -8.59 -10.25 -17.92
C ALA A 120 -8.96 -10.01 -19.40
N LEU A 121 -8.95 -8.75 -19.86
CA LEU A 121 -9.18 -8.43 -21.28
C LEU A 121 -8.17 -9.12 -22.20
N SER A 122 -8.65 -9.61 -23.35
CA SER A 122 -7.78 -10.08 -24.43
C SER A 122 -6.86 -8.97 -24.91
N ASP A 123 -5.69 -9.33 -25.45
CA ASP A 123 -4.73 -8.33 -25.95
C ASP A 123 -5.33 -7.49 -27.08
N SER A 124 -6.17 -8.07 -27.94
CA SER A 124 -6.87 -7.35 -28.99
C SER A 124 -7.87 -6.33 -28.43
N ALA A 125 -8.68 -6.71 -27.43
CA ALA A 125 -9.67 -5.83 -26.82
C ALA A 125 -9.02 -4.68 -26.06
N ALA A 126 -7.89 -4.93 -25.39
CA ALA A 126 -7.13 -3.89 -24.71
C ALA A 126 -6.44 -2.95 -25.71
N ALA A 127 -5.83 -3.49 -26.77
CA ALA A 127 -5.21 -2.68 -27.82
C ALA A 127 -6.22 -1.75 -28.51
N GLU A 128 -7.40 -2.26 -28.86
CA GLU A 128 -8.50 -1.45 -29.43
C GLU A 128 -8.86 -0.26 -28.54
N ARG A 129 -8.94 -0.47 -27.22
CA ARG A 129 -9.21 0.60 -26.26
C ARG A 129 -8.04 1.58 -26.16
N LEU A 130 -6.80 1.09 -26.10
CA LEU A 130 -5.60 1.93 -25.96
C LEU A 130 -5.31 2.81 -27.17
N ASP A 131 -5.85 2.46 -28.34
CA ASP A 131 -5.74 3.27 -29.56
C ASP A 131 -6.72 4.45 -29.61
N ASP A 132 -7.65 4.55 -28.66
CA ASP A 132 -8.53 5.71 -28.56
C ASP A 132 -7.74 6.98 -28.15
N PRO A 133 -7.81 8.08 -28.92
CA PRO A 133 -7.13 9.34 -28.61
C PRO A 133 -7.47 9.92 -27.23
N ALA A 134 -8.67 9.65 -26.70
CA ALA A 134 -9.07 10.12 -25.37
C ALA A 134 -8.18 9.53 -24.26
N LEU A 135 -7.59 8.36 -24.48
CA LEU A 135 -6.78 7.66 -23.48
C LEU A 135 -5.29 8.01 -23.51
N GLN A 136 -4.84 8.95 -24.36
CA GLN A 136 -3.42 9.32 -24.46
C GLN A 136 -2.77 9.62 -23.10
N ARG A 137 -3.49 10.33 -22.20
CA ARG A 137 -3.00 10.65 -20.85
C ARG A 137 -2.71 9.41 -20.00
N TYR A 138 -3.57 8.39 -20.08
CA TYR A 138 -3.50 7.20 -19.22
C TYR A 138 -3.02 5.93 -19.94
N ARG A 139 -2.70 6.02 -21.24
CA ARG A 139 -2.24 4.89 -22.07
C ARG A 139 -1.07 4.17 -21.42
N HIS A 140 -0.04 4.93 -21.01
CA HIS A 140 1.14 4.35 -20.39
C HIS A 140 0.84 3.60 -19.09
N PHE A 141 -0.06 4.13 -18.26
CA PHE A 141 -0.50 3.49 -17.03
C PHE A 141 -1.18 2.16 -17.32
N LEU A 142 -2.16 2.15 -18.22
CA LEU A 142 -2.91 0.95 -18.60
C LEU A 142 -2.03 -0.11 -19.28
N GLU A 143 -1.09 0.29 -20.13
CA GLU A 143 -0.07 -0.61 -20.70
C GLU A 143 0.86 -1.20 -19.63
N SER A 144 1.26 -0.38 -18.65
CA SER A 144 2.15 -0.82 -17.57
C SER A 144 1.47 -1.85 -16.66
N LEU A 145 0.18 -1.67 -16.36
CA LEU A 145 -0.60 -2.70 -15.65
C LEU A 145 -0.52 -4.04 -16.37
N ARG A 146 -0.72 -4.06 -17.70
CA ARG A 146 -0.70 -5.30 -18.50
C ARG A 146 0.62 -6.06 -18.49
N ARG A 147 1.74 -5.44 -18.11
CA ARG A 147 3.02 -6.15 -17.91
C ARG A 147 2.92 -7.21 -16.81
N TYR A 148 2.00 -7.05 -15.86
CA TYR A 148 1.75 -8.00 -14.78
C TYR A 148 0.76 -9.10 -15.14
N ARG A 149 0.12 -9.06 -16.33
CA ARG A 149 -0.79 -10.12 -16.81
C ARG A 149 -0.19 -11.53 -16.72
N PRO A 150 1.09 -11.78 -17.07
CA PRO A 150 1.70 -13.11 -16.93
C PRO A 150 1.88 -13.56 -15.47
N HIS A 151 1.75 -12.65 -14.52
CA HIS A 151 1.91 -12.88 -13.08
C HIS A 151 0.59 -12.87 -12.31
N VAL A 152 -0.51 -12.42 -12.94
CA VAL A 152 -1.86 -12.63 -12.42
C VAL A 152 -2.30 -14.00 -12.88
N LEU A 153 -2.26 -14.92 -11.92
CA LEU A 153 -2.56 -16.31 -12.14
C LEU A 153 -4.01 -16.46 -12.59
N SER A 154 -4.24 -17.41 -13.48
CA SER A 154 -5.59 -17.86 -13.75
C SER A 154 -6.19 -18.48 -12.48
N GLU A 155 -7.52 -18.40 -12.32
CA GLU A 155 -8.23 -18.99 -11.17
C GLU A 155 -7.81 -20.45 -10.83
N PRO A 156 -7.52 -21.33 -11.80
CA PRO A 156 -6.98 -22.68 -11.52
C PRO A 156 -5.58 -22.68 -10.89
N GLU A 157 -4.69 -21.78 -11.31
CA GLU A 157 -3.32 -21.69 -10.81
C GLU A 157 -3.26 -21.10 -9.40
N GLU A 158 -4.14 -20.14 -9.12
CA GLU A 158 -4.31 -19.55 -7.78
C GLU A 158 -4.77 -20.60 -6.77
N ARG A 159 -5.74 -21.45 -7.15
CA ARG A 159 -6.20 -22.57 -6.33
C ARG A 159 -5.10 -23.58 -6.03
N ILE A 160 -4.28 -23.91 -7.02
CA ILE A 160 -3.13 -24.81 -6.85
C ILE A 160 -2.08 -24.20 -5.92
N LEU A 161 -1.80 -22.90 -6.03
CA LEU A 161 -0.86 -22.23 -5.13
C LEU A 161 -1.37 -22.18 -3.69
N GLU A 162 -2.65 -21.91 -3.46
CA GLU A 162 -3.21 -21.87 -2.10
C GLU A 162 -3.19 -23.26 -1.45
N GLU A 163 -3.53 -24.31 -2.21
CA GLU A 163 -3.40 -25.71 -1.78
C GLU A 163 -1.94 -26.07 -1.45
N LYS A 164 -0.98 -25.62 -2.28
CA LYS A 164 0.46 -25.83 -2.07
C LYS A 164 1.04 -24.99 -0.94
N ALA A 165 0.53 -23.79 -0.69
CA ALA A 165 1.08 -22.87 0.30
C ALA A 165 0.96 -23.41 1.73
N ASN A 166 -0.10 -24.19 2.01
CA ASN A 166 -0.32 -24.83 3.31
C ASN A 166 0.71 -25.92 3.64
N THR A 167 1.21 -26.63 2.63
CA THR A 167 2.26 -27.66 2.78
C THR A 167 3.66 -27.15 2.41
N GLY A 168 3.75 -25.97 1.80
CA GLY A 168 4.99 -25.32 1.38
C GLY A 168 5.38 -24.15 2.28
N GLY A 169 5.31 -22.92 1.75
CA GLY A 169 5.85 -21.72 2.41
C GLY A 169 5.34 -21.48 3.83
N ARG A 170 4.04 -21.70 4.10
CA ARG A 170 3.48 -21.53 5.45
C ARG A 170 3.93 -22.62 6.42
N ALA A 171 4.18 -23.84 5.93
CA ALA A 171 4.72 -24.91 6.77
C ALA A 171 6.21 -24.66 7.08
N PHE A 172 6.98 -24.19 6.10
CA PHE A 172 8.38 -23.84 6.28
C PHE A 172 8.58 -22.66 7.23
N ALA A 173 7.79 -21.59 7.10
CA ALA A 173 7.84 -20.45 8.02
C ALA A 173 7.55 -20.88 9.46
N ARG A 174 6.50 -21.68 9.68
CA ARG A 174 6.19 -22.24 11.01
C ARG A 174 7.33 -23.10 11.57
N LEU A 175 7.92 -23.97 10.76
CA LEU A 175 9.07 -24.77 11.17
C LEU A 175 10.27 -23.88 11.51
N PHE A 176 10.54 -22.86 10.71
CA PHE A 176 11.63 -21.91 10.92
C PHE A 176 11.44 -21.15 12.25
N ASP A 177 10.24 -20.63 12.50
CA ASP A 177 9.89 -19.94 13.75
C ASP A 177 10.03 -20.87 14.96
N GLU A 178 9.56 -22.13 14.85
CA GLU A 178 9.69 -23.14 15.91
C GLU A 178 11.15 -23.52 16.19
N VAL A 179 11.97 -23.63 15.15
CA VAL A 179 13.40 -23.93 15.30
C VAL A 179 14.11 -22.75 15.96
N LEU A 180 13.87 -21.53 15.50
CA LEU A 180 14.49 -20.34 16.06
C LEU A 180 14.09 -20.13 17.51
N SER A 181 12.82 -20.27 17.87
CA SER A 181 12.34 -20.06 19.24
C SER A 181 12.92 -21.05 20.26
N ARG A 182 13.50 -22.16 19.80
CA ARG A 182 14.15 -23.18 20.65
C ARG A 182 15.66 -22.98 20.79
N LEU A 183 16.25 -22.06 20.04
CA LEU A 183 17.67 -21.77 20.15
C LEU A 183 17.93 -21.05 21.48
N THR A 184 18.91 -21.53 22.24
CA THR A 184 19.40 -20.86 23.44
C THR A 184 20.88 -20.59 23.24
N PHE A 185 21.29 -19.35 23.45
CA PHE A 185 22.67 -18.92 23.30
C PHE A 185 23.26 -18.68 24.67
N ARG A 186 24.35 -19.37 25.01
CA ARG A 186 25.14 -19.07 26.20
C ARG A 186 26.18 -18.04 25.84
N LEU A 187 26.11 -16.88 26.48
CA LEU A 187 27.07 -15.80 26.32
C LEU A 187 27.81 -15.58 27.63
N GLU A 188 29.14 -15.55 27.55
CA GLU A 188 29.95 -15.06 28.65
C GLU A 188 30.19 -13.56 28.45
N TYR A 189 29.78 -12.77 29.46
CA TYR A 189 30.01 -11.34 29.48
C TYR A 189 30.42 -10.92 30.89
N GLY A 190 31.59 -10.30 31.02
CA GLY A 190 32.09 -9.83 32.32
C GLY A 190 32.42 -10.92 33.35
N GLY A 191 32.64 -12.18 32.91
CA GLY A 191 32.92 -13.32 33.81
C GLY A 191 31.68 -14.05 34.33
N GLU A 192 30.48 -13.65 33.91
CA GLU A 192 29.23 -14.36 34.17
C GLU A 192 28.70 -15.01 32.89
N THR A 193 28.24 -16.26 32.97
CA THR A 193 27.49 -16.92 31.88
C THR A 193 26.02 -16.56 31.98
N ARG A 194 25.44 -16.01 30.89
CA ARG A 194 24.00 -15.78 30.76
C ARG A 194 23.45 -16.59 29.59
N VAL A 195 22.26 -17.16 29.78
CA VAL A 195 21.50 -17.82 28.71
C VAL A 195 20.54 -16.80 28.14
N ILE A 196 20.58 -16.60 26.83
CA ILE A 196 19.69 -15.71 26.09
C ILE A 196 18.84 -16.55 25.15
N GLU A 197 17.53 -16.34 25.23
CA GLU A 197 16.54 -16.79 24.25
C GLU A 197 16.34 -15.68 23.20
N PRO A 198 16.14 -16.01 21.91
CA PRO A 198 16.02 -15.04 20.82
C PRO A 198 14.83 -14.08 20.95
#